data_AF-A0A943Q5S5-F1
#
_entry.id   AF-A0A943Q5S5-F1
#
_cell.length_a   1.000
_cell.length_b   1.000
_cell.length_c   1.000
_cell.angle_alpha   90.00
_cell.angle_beta   90.00
_cell.angle_gamma   90.00
#
_symmetry.space_group_name_H-M   'P 1'
#
loop_
_entity.id
_entity.type
_entity.pdbx_description
1 polymer ?
#
loop_
_entity_poly.entity_id
_entity_poly.type
_entity_poly.pdbx_seq_one_letter_code
_entity_poly.pdbx_strand_id
1 'polypeptide(L)' 'MSELLKQLEGTKCKIRLASGAQLPGDCLVLSVDEDWIKVRITNKKRIDTTKLLRTEDLAEVTCL' A
#
# COMPACT_ATOMS: atom_id res chain seq x y z
N MET A 1 -2.44 -2.58 17.04
CA MET A 1 -2.65 -1.96 15.70
C MET A 1 -1.98 -2.75 14.58
N SER A 2 -1.06 -3.68 14.89
CA SER A 2 -0.23 -4.36 13.90
C SER A 2 -0.83 -5.61 13.23
N GLU A 3 -1.90 -6.21 13.77
CA GLU A 3 -2.51 -7.42 13.18
C GLU A 3 -3.39 -7.13 11.95
N LEU A 4 -4.17 -6.05 11.96
CA LEU A 4 -5.03 -5.68 10.83
C LEU A 4 -4.24 -5.33 9.58
N LEU A 5 -3.08 -4.67 9.74
CA LEU A 5 -2.21 -4.32 8.63
C LEU A 5 -1.45 -5.54 8.10
N LYS A 6 -0.99 -6.45 8.97
CA LYS A 6 -0.37 -7.72 8.54
C LYS A 6 -1.31 -8.59 7.73
N GLN A 7 -2.62 -8.55 8.00
CA GLN A 7 -3.60 -9.24 7.16
C GLN A 7 -3.69 -8.67 5.73
N LEU A 8 -3.21 -7.45 5.50
CA LEU A 8 -3.14 -6.87 4.15
C LEU A 8 -1.99 -7.47 3.34
N GLU A 9 -0.97 -8.08 3.97
CA GLU A 9 0.16 -8.71 3.28
C GLU A 9 -0.32 -9.76 2.26
N GLY A 10 0.11 -9.61 1.01
CA GLY A 10 -0.32 -10.45 -0.10
C GLY A 10 -1.65 -10.03 -0.76
N THR A 11 -2.32 -9.00 -0.23
CA THR A 11 -3.60 -8.52 -0.75
C THR A 11 -3.40 -7.34 -1.69
N LYS A 12 -4.27 -7.23 -2.71
CA LYS A 12 -4.34 -6.06 -3.58
C LYS A 12 -5.24 -5.02 -2.96
N CYS A 13 -4.69 -3.86 -2.69
CA CYS A 13 -5.42 -2.74 -2.10
C CYS A 13 -5.16 -1.46 -2.88
N LYS A 14 -6.05 -0.48 -2.72
CA LYS A 14 -5.86 0.90 -3.14
C LYS A 14 -5.45 1.70 -1.92
N ILE A 15 -4.35 2.43 -2.05
CA ILE A 15 -3.79 3.22 -0.96
C ILE A 15 -3.96 4.70 -1.28
N ARG A 16 -4.53 5.42 -0.33
CA ARG A 16 -4.64 6.87 -0.32
C ARG A 16 -3.75 7.43 0.77
N LEU A 17 -2.89 8.38 0.40
CA LEU A 17 -1.99 9.04 1.33
C LEU A 17 -2.68 10.23 2.00
N ALA A 18 -2.26 10.56 3.21
CA ALA A 18 -2.70 11.73 3.97
C ALA A 18 -2.39 13.05 3.25
N SER A 19 -1.38 13.05 2.38
CA SER A 19 -1.08 14.17 1.47
C SER A 19 -2.14 14.40 0.38
N GLY A 20 -3.19 13.56 0.32
CA GLY A 20 -4.23 13.59 -0.70
C GLY A 20 -3.84 12.87 -2.00
N ALA A 21 -2.58 12.44 -2.12
CA ALA A 21 -2.10 11.67 -3.26
C ALA A 21 -2.64 10.22 -3.22
N GLN A 22 -3.32 9.82 -4.28
CA GLN A 22 -3.72 8.42 -4.48
C GLN A 22 -2.70 7.72 -5.39
N LEU A 23 -2.26 6.53 -5.01
CA LEU A 23 -1.34 5.76 -5.84
C LEU A 23 -2.06 5.27 -7.11
N PRO A 24 -1.51 5.55 -8.32
CA PRO A 24 -2.13 5.12 -9.56
C PRO A 24 -1.82 3.64 -9.84
N GLY A 25 -2.86 2.81 -9.85
CA GLY A 25 -2.77 1.38 -10.18
C GLY A 25 -3.17 0.45 -9.04
N ASP A 26 -2.97 -0.85 -9.26
CA ASP A 26 -3.18 -1.86 -8.22
C ASP A 26 -1.95 -1.88 -7.30
N CYS A 27 -2.15 -1.69 -6.00
CA CYS A 27 -1.07 -1.76 -5.01
C CYS A 27 -1.14 -3.14 -4.33
N LEU A 28 -0.15 -3.98 -4.56
CA LEU A 28 0.01 -5.24 -3.84
C LEU A 28 0.84 -4.98 -2.58
N VAL A 29 0.30 -5.27 -1.40
CA VAL A 29 1.07 -5.19 -0.17
C VAL A 29 2.02 -6.38 -0.12
N LEU A 30 3.32 -6.11 -0.05
CA LEU A 30 4.35 -7.14 0.02
C LEU A 30 4.69 -7.48 1.47
N SER A 31 4.88 -6.44 2.29
CA SER A 31 5.23 -6.60 3.70
C SER A 31 4.73 -5.42 4.50
N VAL A 32 4.34 -5.66 5.75
CA VAL A 32 3.96 -4.61 6.70
C VAL A 32 4.75 -4.77 8.00
N ASP A 33 5.52 -3.74 8.31
CA ASP A 33 6.23 -3.55 9.57
C ASP A 33 5.43 -2.60 10.50
N GLU A 34 5.98 -2.25 11.66
CA GLU A 34 5.29 -1.36 12.61
C GLU A 34 5.10 0.07 12.05
N ASP A 35 6.16 0.62 11.46
CA ASP A 35 6.15 2.00 10.96
C ASP A 35 6.03 2.10 9.43
N TRP A 36 6.19 0.96 8.74
CA TRP A 36 6.38 0.94 7.29
C TRP A 36 5.51 -0.10 6.60
N ILE A 37 4.97 0.27 5.44
CA ILE A 37 4.31 -0.65 4.52
C ILE A 37 5.06 -0.67 3.19
N LYS A 38 5.44 -1.88 2.77
CA LYS A 38 6.06 -2.13 1.47
C LYS A 38 4.99 -2.56 0.50
N VAL A 39 4.80 -1.77 -0.55
CA VAL A 39 3.79 -2.01 -1.58
C VAL A 39 4.44 -2.05 -2.96
N ARG A 40 3.95 -2.94 -3.80
CA ARG A 40 4.28 -3.00 -5.23
C ARG A 40 3.12 -2.44 -6.02
N ILE A 41 3.37 -1.37 -6.75
CA ILE A 41 2.39 -0.70 -7.59
C ILE A 41 2.60 -1.18 -9.01
N THR A 42 1.60 -1.84 -9.58
CA THR A 42 1.61 -2.22 -10.99
C THR A 42 0.77 -1.22 -11.77
N ASN A 43 1.43 -0.42 -12.61
CA ASN A 43 0.73 0.54 -13.46
C ASN A 43 0.21 -0.13 -14.75
N LYS A 44 -0.73 0.51 -15.47
CA LYS A 44 -1.32 0.04 -16.74
C LYS A 44 -0.28 -0.30 -17.82
N LYS A 45 0.93 0.26 -17.73
CA LYS A 45 2.07 -0.06 -18.60
C LYS A 45 2.83 -1.35 -18.20
N ARG A 46 2.29 -2.16 -17.27
CA ARG A 46 2.96 -3.29 -16.60
C ARG A 46 4.32 -2.93 -15.97
N ILE A 47 4.46 -1.67 -15.56
CA ILE A 47 5.64 -1.24 -14.81
C ILE A 47 5.33 -1.48 -13.35
N ASP A 48 6.15 -2.33 -12.74
CA ASP A 48 6.12 -2.60 -11.31
C ASP A 48 7.05 -1.64 -10.59
N THR A 49 6.49 -0.84 -9.68
CA THR A 49 7.26 0.06 -8.83
C THR A 49 7.05 -0.33 -7.38
N THR A 50 8.12 -0.72 -6.71
CA THR A 50 8.09 -0.96 -5.26
C THR A 50 8.24 0.37 -4.53
N LYS A 51 7.31 0.67 -3.62
CA LYS A 51 7.38 1.83 -2.73
C LYS A 51 7.29 1.38 -1.28
N LEU A 52 8.01 2.12 -0.44
CA LEU A 52 7.90 2.06 1.01
C LEU A 52 7.15 3.33 1.44
N LEU A 53 6.07 3.14 2.20
CA LEU A 53 5.26 4.22 2.75
C LEU A 53 5.26 4.08 4.26
N ARG A 54 5.23 5.21 4.98
CA ARG A 54 5.00 5.15 6.42
C ARG A 54 3.53 4.87 6.70
N THR A 55 3.26 4.09 7.73
CA THR A 55 1.89 3.84 8.20
C THR A 55 1.19 5.14 8.62
N GLU A 56 1.94 6.11 9.14
CA GLU A 56 1.47 7.45 9.50
C GLU A 56 0.98 8.28 8.29
N ASP A 57 1.55 8.03 7.11
CA ASP A 57 1.19 8.73 5.87
C ASP A 57 -0.03 8.10 5.18
N LEU A 58 -0.57 6.98 5.68
CA LEU A 58 -1.73 6.32 5.12
C LEU A 58 -3.01 6.98 5.63
N ALA A 59 -3.81 7.55 4.72
CA ALA A 59 -5.15 8.04 5.07
C ALA A 59 -6.20 6.94 5.00
N GLU A 60 -6.17 6.15 3.92
CA GLU A 60 -7.16 5.13 3.66
C GLU A 60 -6.55 3.98 2.87
N VAL A 61 -6.90 2.76 3.25
CA VAL A 61 -6.53 1.54 2.52
C VAL A 61 -7.81 0.77 2.22
N THR A 62 -8.11 0.58 0.94
CA THR A 62 -9.29 -0.18 0.49
C THR A 62 -8.81 -1.45 -0.20
N CYS A 63 -9.05 -2.62 0.37
CA CYS A 63 -8.70 -3.88 -0.28
C CYS A 63 -9.82 -4.36 -1.20
N LEU A 64 -9.42 -4.98 -2.32
CA LEU A 64 -10.30 -5.51 -3.37
C LEU A 64 -10.44 -7.03 -3.25
#